data_AF-A0A7Y3BR03-F1
#
_entry.id   AF-A0A7Y3BR03-F1
#
_cell.length_a   1.000
_cell.length_b   1.000
_cell.length_c   1.000
_cell.angle_alpha   90.00
_cell.angle_beta   90.00
_cell.angle_gamma   90.00
#
_symmetry.space_group_name_H-M   'P 1'
#
loop_
_entity.id
_entity.type
_entity.pdbx_description
1 polymer ?
#
loop_
_entity_poly.entity_id
_entity_poly.type
_entity_poly.pdbx_seq_one_letter_code
_entity_poly.pdbx_strand_id
1 'polypeptide(L)'
;MTSRAPDTSPMFYARVAGIAYLVITFAGVAYGALVESRLVVSGNHAETANNIIAHESLFRIGIVAVLIIYLSVVVASWALYLILRTVREDLALLALLLRLAEAIVGAATVLISLAALSLLSGQGSSSALEPEQLQSLAGRFIDVRTAGLDVVLVFIGLGATISCYLLFESRYVPRPLAAWGIFTYVSLLFLALVSILFPRHPLVLQSVLYSVGGTFELVFGLWLVFKGINLQQWEKYA
;
A
#
# COMPACT_ATOMS: atom_id res chain seq x y z
N MET A 1 23.49 34.51 8.81
CA MET A 1 22.06 34.50 8.42
C MET A 1 21.50 33.15 8.82
N THR A 2 20.84 33.10 9.97
CA THR A 2 20.20 31.89 10.51
C THR A 2 18.93 31.61 9.72
N SER A 3 18.96 30.62 8.81
CA SER A 3 17.73 30.13 8.20
C SER A 3 16.93 29.41 9.28
N ARG A 4 16.00 30.13 9.93
CA ARG A 4 14.88 29.49 10.64
C ARG A 4 14.19 28.60 9.60
N ALA A 5 14.33 27.28 9.75
CA ALA A 5 13.40 26.37 9.12
C ALA A 5 11.98 26.82 9.53
N PRO A 6 11.00 26.80 8.61
CA PRO A 6 9.65 27.23 8.94
C PRO A 6 9.17 26.47 10.19
N ASP A 7 8.41 27.13 11.06
CA ASP A 7 7.80 26.60 12.30
C ASP A 7 6.82 25.45 11.99
N THR A 8 7.33 24.35 11.45
CA THR A 8 6.54 23.19 11.10
C THR A 8 6.58 22.24 12.28
N SER A 9 5.46 22.16 12.99
CA SER A 9 5.33 21.31 14.17
C SER A 9 5.57 19.85 13.79
N PRO A 10 6.60 19.15 14.31
CA PRO A 10 6.80 17.73 14.05
C PRO A 10 5.60 16.88 14.48
N MET A 11 4.80 17.38 15.43
CA MET A 11 3.53 16.78 15.85
C MET A 11 2.47 16.83 14.74
N PHE A 12 2.45 17.90 13.93
CA PHE A 12 1.55 17.99 12.78
C PHE A 12 1.85 16.90 11.76
N TYR A 13 3.12 16.74 11.37
CA TYR A 13 3.51 15.68 10.44
C TYR A 13 3.27 14.29 11.01
N ALA A 14 3.48 14.09 12.31
CA ALA A 14 3.18 12.81 12.95
C ALA A 14 1.68 12.48 12.80
N ARG A 15 0.79 13.44 13.06
CA ARG A 15 -0.66 13.25 12.90
C ARG A 15 -1.06 13.04 11.44
N VAL A 16 -0.47 13.77 10.50
CA VAL A 16 -0.71 13.57 9.05
C VAL A 16 -0.33 12.15 8.63
N ALA A 17 0.87 11.68 9.03
CA ALA A 17 1.30 10.32 8.78
C ALA A 17 0.34 9.31 9.42
N GLY A 18 -0.08 9.54 10.67
CA GLY A 18 -1.02 8.69 11.39
C GLY A 18 -2.37 8.56 10.69
N ILE A 19 -2.98 9.68 10.29
CA ILE A 19 -4.25 9.70 9.53
C ILE A 19 -4.07 8.96 8.20
N ALA A 20 -2.98 9.20 7.48
CA ALA A 20 -2.73 8.54 6.22
C ALA A 20 -2.62 7.01 6.38
N TYR A 21 -1.94 6.51 7.42
CA TYR A 21 -1.92 5.08 7.76
C TYR A 21 -3.31 4.53 8.05
N LEU A 22 -4.14 5.24 8.81
CA LEU A 22 -5.52 4.82 9.06
C LEU A 22 -6.34 4.73 7.77
N VAL A 23 -6.21 5.71 6.87
CA VAL A 23 -6.90 5.69 5.57
C VAL A 23 -6.43 4.50 4.74
N ILE A 24 -5.13 4.22 4.67
CA ILE A 24 -4.56 3.04 4.00
C ILE A 24 -5.21 1.76 4.54
N THR A 25 -5.20 1.58 5.86
CA THR A 25 -5.71 0.36 6.49
C THR A 25 -7.21 0.19 6.29
N PHE A 26 -8.02 1.23 6.53
CA PHE A 26 -9.47 1.13 6.35
C PHE A 26 -9.88 0.94 4.89
N ALA A 27 -9.24 1.65 3.96
CA ALA A 27 -9.51 1.49 2.54
C ALA A 27 -9.07 0.10 2.06
N GLY A 28 -7.93 -0.42 2.53
CA GLY A 28 -7.46 -1.76 2.20
C GLY A 28 -8.40 -2.86 2.71
N VAL A 29 -8.83 -2.77 3.97
CA VAL A 29 -9.82 -3.70 4.55
C VAL A 29 -11.15 -3.65 3.81
N ALA A 30 -11.66 -2.45 3.53
CA ALA A 30 -12.91 -2.28 2.78
C ALA A 30 -12.80 -2.82 1.35
N TYR A 31 -11.67 -2.58 0.67
CA TYR A 31 -11.40 -3.11 -0.66
C TYR A 31 -11.41 -4.65 -0.65
N GLY A 32 -10.63 -5.28 0.23
CA GLY A 32 -10.55 -6.74 0.31
C GLY A 32 -11.89 -7.38 0.69
N ALA A 33 -12.57 -6.83 1.71
CA ALA A 33 -13.78 -7.41 2.26
C ALA A 33 -15.05 -7.18 1.42
N LEU A 34 -15.16 -6.03 0.74
CA LEU A 34 -16.39 -5.63 0.06
C LEU A 34 -16.29 -5.70 -1.47
N VAL A 35 -15.09 -5.56 -2.03
CA VAL A 35 -14.87 -5.52 -3.48
C VAL A 35 -14.27 -6.83 -3.95
N GLU A 36 -13.04 -7.14 -3.52
CA GLU A 36 -12.28 -8.28 -4.06
C GLU A 36 -12.97 -9.62 -3.79
N SER A 37 -13.46 -9.82 -2.56
CA SER A 37 -14.20 -11.03 -2.15
C SER A 37 -15.47 -11.33 -2.95
N ARG A 38 -16.07 -10.32 -3.59
CA ARG A 38 -17.31 -10.45 -4.36
C ARG A 38 -17.08 -10.52 -5.87
N LEU A 39 -15.93 -10.04 -6.33
CA LEU A 39 -15.66 -9.87 -7.76
C LEU A 39 -14.68 -10.90 -8.31
N VAL A 40 -13.68 -11.32 -7.53
CA VAL A 40 -12.59 -12.17 -8.02
C VAL A 40 -12.80 -13.61 -7.57
N VAL A 41 -12.92 -14.52 -8.54
CA VAL A 41 -12.98 -15.96 -8.31
C VAL A 41 -11.68 -16.58 -8.80
N SER A 42 -10.86 -17.06 -7.85
CA SER A 42 -9.54 -17.62 -8.14
C SER A 42 -9.65 -18.81 -9.12
N GLY A 43 -8.92 -18.73 -10.22
CA GLY A 43 -8.90 -19.75 -11.27
C GLY A 43 -10.10 -19.77 -12.21
N ASN A 44 -11.09 -18.87 -12.04
CA ASN A 44 -12.26 -18.77 -12.91
C ASN A 44 -12.40 -17.35 -13.50
N HIS A 45 -11.81 -17.14 -14.68
CA HIS A 45 -11.80 -15.85 -15.36
C HIS A 45 -13.19 -15.45 -15.89
N ALA A 46 -13.96 -16.43 -16.37
CA ALA A 46 -15.31 -16.18 -16.90
C ALA A 46 -16.25 -15.70 -15.79
N GLU A 47 -16.21 -16.36 -14.64
CA GLU A 47 -17.01 -15.96 -13.47
C GLU A 47 -16.57 -14.61 -12.91
N THR A 48 -15.26 -14.37 -12.82
CA THR A 48 -14.71 -13.05 -12.42
C THR A 48 -15.21 -11.94 -13.36
N ALA A 49 -15.14 -12.15 -14.67
CA ALA A 49 -15.61 -11.18 -15.66
C ALA A 49 -17.13 -10.93 -15.54
N ASN A 50 -17.92 -11.99 -15.37
CA ASN A 50 -19.36 -11.87 -15.18
C ASN A 50 -19.71 -11.10 -13.89
N ASN A 51 -18.99 -11.34 -12.79
CA ASN A 51 -19.19 -10.60 -11.54
C ASN A 51 -18.86 -9.11 -11.70
N ILE A 52 -17.77 -8.78 -12.42
CA ILE A 52 -17.39 -7.39 -12.72
C ILE A 52 -18.46 -6.70 -13.58
N ILE A 53 -18.98 -7.37 -14.62
CA ILE A 53 -20.05 -6.82 -15.47
C ILE A 53 -21.32 -6.59 -14.64
N ALA A 54 -21.71 -7.58 -13.81
CA ALA A 54 -22.90 -7.49 -12.97
C ALA A 54 -22.80 -6.42 -11.87
N HIS A 55 -21.59 -6.09 -11.42
CA HIS A 55 -21.33 -5.16 -10.33
C HIS A 55 -20.29 -4.08 -10.72
N GLU A 56 -20.43 -3.49 -11.90
CA GLU A 56 -19.46 -2.52 -12.44
C GLU A 56 -19.22 -1.34 -11.48
N SER A 57 -20.27 -0.81 -10.84
CA SER A 57 -20.14 0.30 -9.89
C SER A 57 -19.26 -0.07 -8.69
N LEU A 58 -19.39 -1.30 -8.19
CA LEU A 58 -18.56 -1.82 -7.10
C LEU A 58 -17.09 -1.95 -7.53
N PHE A 59 -16.84 -2.41 -8.76
CA PHE A 59 -15.48 -2.47 -9.31
C PHE A 59 -14.86 -1.08 -9.45
N ARG A 60 -15.63 -0.09 -9.92
CA ARG A 60 -15.18 1.32 -10.00
C ARG A 60 -14.90 1.93 -8.63
N ILE A 61 -15.72 1.63 -7.62
CA ILE A 61 -15.46 2.03 -6.22
C ILE A 61 -14.14 1.40 -5.74
N GLY A 62 -13.90 0.12 -6.07
CA GLY A 62 -12.64 -0.55 -5.78
C GLY A 62 -11.43 0.16 -6.39
N ILE A 63 -11.53 0.57 -7.65
CA ILE A 63 -10.49 1.35 -8.33
C ILE A 63 -10.17 2.65 -7.57
N VAL A 64 -11.20 3.40 -7.17
CA VAL A 64 -11.03 4.64 -6.41
C VAL A 64 -10.41 4.36 -5.03
N ALA A 65 -10.83 3.31 -4.35
CA ALA A 65 -10.25 2.91 -3.06
C ALA A 65 -8.74 2.63 -3.18
N VAL A 66 -8.32 1.91 -4.21
CA VAL A 66 -6.90 1.62 -4.47
C VAL A 66 -6.11 2.89 -4.76
N LEU A 67 -6.67 3.85 -5.52
CA LEU A 67 -6.04 5.16 -5.72
C LEU A 67 -5.87 5.93 -4.40
N ILE A 68 -6.90 5.94 -3.55
CA ILE A 68 -6.84 6.60 -2.23
C ILE A 68 -5.75 5.98 -1.36
N ILE A 69 -5.58 4.66 -1.39
CA ILE A 69 -4.51 3.95 -0.67
C ILE A 69 -3.14 4.47 -1.11
N TYR A 70 -2.85 4.49 -2.41
CA TYR A 70 -1.52 4.89 -2.89
C TYR A 70 -1.26 6.40 -2.81
N LEU A 71 -2.29 7.24 -2.86
CA LEU A 71 -2.15 8.66 -2.53
C LEU A 71 -1.83 8.85 -1.04
N SER A 72 -2.49 8.09 -0.16
CA SER A 72 -2.22 8.12 1.27
C SER A 72 -0.83 7.58 1.60
N VAL A 73 -0.32 6.62 0.83
CA VAL A 73 1.07 6.14 0.89
C VAL A 73 2.06 7.28 0.69
N VAL A 74 1.86 8.11 -0.35
CA VAL A 74 2.72 9.26 -0.65
C VAL A 74 2.67 10.28 0.48
N VAL A 75 1.48 10.61 0.98
CA VAL A 75 1.29 11.56 2.09
C VAL A 75 1.96 11.05 3.37
N ALA A 76 1.77 9.77 3.72
CA ALA A 76 2.39 9.16 4.89
C ALA A 76 3.91 9.21 4.81
N SER A 77 4.47 8.84 3.66
CA SER A 77 5.92 8.79 3.46
C SER A 77 6.55 10.18 3.40
N TRP A 78 5.89 11.16 2.80
CA TRP A 78 6.32 12.56 2.85
C TRP A 78 6.36 13.10 4.28
N ALA A 79 5.30 12.88 5.05
CA ALA A 79 5.23 13.31 6.44
C ALA A 79 6.29 12.61 7.32
N LEU A 80 6.49 11.30 7.13
CA LEU A 80 7.56 10.56 7.81
C LEU A 80 8.95 11.04 7.40
N TYR A 81 9.19 11.34 6.13
CA TYR A 81 10.46 11.90 5.67
C TYR A 81 10.81 13.21 6.39
N LEU A 82 9.85 14.12 6.50
CA LEU A 82 10.06 15.41 7.18
C LEU A 82 10.39 15.24 8.67
N ILE A 83 9.90 14.17 9.30
CA ILE A 83 10.23 13.81 10.68
C ILE A 83 11.59 13.13 10.76
N LEU A 84 11.88 12.17 9.88
CA LEU A 84 13.02 11.26 9.99
C LEU A 84 14.32 11.80 9.38
N ARG A 85 14.23 12.83 8.52
CA ARG A 85 15.41 13.46 7.92
C ARG A 85 16.38 14.07 8.94
N THR A 86 15.90 14.42 10.14
CA THR A 86 16.72 14.91 11.25
C THR A 86 17.63 13.83 11.81
N VAL A 87 17.24 12.55 11.72
CA VAL A 87 18.03 11.41 12.21
C VAL A 87 19.13 11.09 11.20
N ARG A 88 18.72 10.80 9.96
CA ARG A 88 19.58 10.42 8.83
C ARG A 88 18.88 10.74 7.52
N GLU A 89 19.24 11.87 6.90
CA GLU A 89 18.60 12.35 5.69
C GLU A 89 18.74 11.38 4.50
N ASP A 90 19.90 10.75 4.37
CA ASP A 90 20.20 9.76 3.32
C ASP A 90 19.23 8.58 3.34
N LEU A 91 19.03 7.97 4.51
CA LEU A 91 18.12 6.84 4.69
C LEU A 91 16.66 7.27 4.65
N ALA A 92 16.33 8.44 5.21
CA ALA A 92 14.96 8.96 5.16
C ALA A 92 14.53 9.24 3.70
N LEU A 93 15.43 9.80 2.88
CA LEU A 93 15.18 10.03 1.47
C LEU A 93 15.06 8.71 0.71
N LEU A 94 15.93 7.73 0.97
CA LEU A 94 15.83 6.40 0.36
C LEU A 94 14.48 5.74 0.67
N ALA A 95 14.04 5.80 1.92
CA ALA A 95 12.73 5.28 2.33
C ALA A 95 11.58 5.97 1.58
N LEU A 96 11.62 7.29 1.45
CA LEU A 96 10.63 8.07 0.68
C LEU A 96 10.61 7.66 -0.80
N LEU A 97 11.78 7.52 -1.43
CA LEU A 97 11.88 7.15 -2.85
C LEU A 97 11.34 5.74 -3.11
N LEU A 98 11.64 4.78 -2.23
CA LEU A 98 11.09 3.42 -2.31
C LEU A 98 9.56 3.43 -2.16
N ARG A 99 9.04 4.20 -1.20
CA ARG A 99 7.60 4.37 -0.98
C ARG A 99 6.90 5.09 -2.13
N LEU A 100 7.59 6.00 -2.81
CA LEU A 100 7.07 6.64 -4.02
C LEU A 100 7.03 5.66 -5.19
N ALA A 101 8.07 4.83 -5.35
CA ALA A 101 8.08 3.76 -6.35
C ALA A 101 6.93 2.77 -6.13
N GLU A 102 6.67 2.40 -4.88
CA GLU A 102 5.50 1.62 -4.50
C GLU A 102 4.19 2.27 -4.95
N ALA A 103 3.98 3.56 -4.68
CA ALA A 103 2.78 4.26 -5.10
C ALA A 103 2.61 4.29 -6.62
N ILE A 104 3.71 4.45 -7.37
CA ILE A 104 3.71 4.44 -8.84
C ILE A 104 3.33 3.06 -9.37
N VAL A 105 3.96 2.00 -8.87
CA VAL A 105 3.63 0.62 -9.27
C VAL A 105 2.19 0.29 -8.88
N GLY A 106 1.76 0.70 -7.69
CA GLY A 106 0.39 0.60 -7.22
C GLY A 106 -0.62 1.30 -8.13
N ALA A 107 -0.34 2.54 -8.55
CA ALA A 107 -1.16 3.26 -9.52
C ALA A 107 -1.20 2.57 -10.89
N ALA A 108 -0.12 1.91 -11.32
CA ALA A 108 -0.13 1.12 -12.55
C ALA A 108 -1.12 -0.07 -12.45
N THR A 109 -1.29 -0.68 -11.27
CA THR A 109 -2.32 -1.73 -11.06
C THR A 109 -3.75 -1.20 -11.29
N VAL A 110 -3.99 0.09 -11.02
CA VAL A 110 -5.28 0.74 -11.30
C VAL A 110 -5.50 0.90 -12.80
N LEU A 111 -4.46 1.27 -13.56
CA LEU A 111 -4.54 1.33 -15.02
C LEU A 111 -4.87 -0.03 -15.62
N ILE A 112 -4.30 -1.10 -15.06
CA ILE A 112 -4.59 -2.49 -15.45
C ILE A 112 -6.07 -2.84 -15.15
N SER A 113 -6.61 -2.46 -13.99
CA SER A 113 -8.04 -2.60 -13.68
C SER A 113 -8.94 -1.84 -14.66
N LEU A 114 -8.58 -0.61 -15.02
CA LEU A 114 -9.34 0.19 -15.99
C LEU A 114 -9.31 -0.44 -17.39
N ALA A 115 -8.17 -1.01 -17.80
CA ALA A 115 -8.05 -1.75 -19.05
C ALA A 115 -8.93 -3.02 -19.05
N ALA A 116 -8.98 -3.75 -17.94
CA ALA A 116 -9.89 -4.89 -17.81
C ALA A 116 -11.36 -4.45 -17.94
N LEU A 117 -11.74 -3.32 -17.33
CA LEU A 117 -13.10 -2.79 -17.42
C LEU A 117 -13.46 -2.28 -18.83
N SER A 118 -12.52 -1.65 -19.54
CA SER A 118 -12.77 -1.18 -20.91
C SER A 118 -13.01 -2.36 -21.86
N LEU A 119 -12.29 -3.47 -21.69
CA LEU A 119 -12.51 -4.70 -22.45
C LEU A 119 -13.91 -5.30 -22.21
N LEU A 120 -14.40 -5.25 -20.96
CA LEU A 120 -15.69 -5.84 -20.58
C LEU A 120 -16.90 -4.94 -20.91
N SER A 121 -16.73 -3.62 -20.93
CA SER A 121 -17.82 -2.66 -21.16
C SER A 121 -18.21 -2.46 -22.63
N GLY A 122 -17.47 -3.03 -23.58
CA GLY A 122 -17.81 -3.03 -25.01
C GLY A 122 -17.79 -1.64 -25.69
N GLN A 123 -17.44 -0.57 -24.97
CA GLN A 123 -17.34 0.79 -25.49
C GLN A 123 -16.11 0.89 -26.40
N GLY A 124 -16.29 0.59 -27.69
CA GLY A 124 -15.26 0.63 -28.73
C GLY A 124 -15.07 -0.67 -29.52
N SER A 125 -15.85 -1.73 -29.24
CA SER A 125 -15.70 -3.01 -29.94
C SER A 125 -16.26 -2.98 -31.36
N SER A 126 -15.42 -2.59 -32.32
CA SER A 126 -15.53 -3.05 -33.71
C SER A 126 -15.11 -4.53 -33.77
N SER A 127 -16.08 -5.41 -33.46
CA SER A 127 -16.19 -6.84 -33.79
C SER A 127 -14.98 -7.59 -34.37
N ALA A 128 -13.91 -7.80 -33.60
CA ALA A 128 -12.82 -8.74 -33.96
C ALA A 128 -12.65 -9.92 -32.98
N LEU A 129 -13.16 -9.81 -31.75
CA LEU A 129 -13.03 -10.84 -30.70
C LEU A 129 -14.39 -11.28 -30.18
N GLU A 130 -14.53 -12.57 -29.92
CA GLU A 130 -15.73 -13.15 -29.31
C GLU A 130 -15.82 -12.79 -27.80
N PRO A 131 -17.03 -12.76 -27.21
CA PRO A 131 -17.22 -12.43 -25.80
C PRO A 131 -16.37 -13.29 -24.84
N GLU A 132 -16.23 -14.59 -25.12
CA GLU A 132 -15.41 -15.50 -24.31
C GLU A 132 -13.92 -15.12 -24.34
N GLN A 133 -13.42 -14.65 -25.48
CA GLN A 133 -12.03 -14.19 -25.64
C GLN A 133 -11.80 -12.91 -24.83
N LEU A 134 -12.77 -11.99 -24.82
CA LEU A 134 -12.71 -10.76 -24.02
C LEU A 134 -12.71 -11.06 -22.52
N GLN A 135 -13.55 -11.99 -22.05
CA GLN A 135 -13.59 -12.40 -20.64
C GLN A 135 -12.27 -13.07 -20.20
N SER A 136 -11.72 -13.95 -21.03
CA SER A 136 -10.43 -14.59 -20.78
C SER A 136 -9.29 -13.57 -20.71
N LEU A 137 -9.28 -12.60 -21.63
CA LEU A 137 -8.29 -11.53 -21.64
C LEU A 137 -8.42 -10.63 -20.42
N ALA A 138 -9.64 -10.21 -20.05
CA ALA A 138 -9.88 -9.42 -18.85
C ALA A 138 -9.41 -10.16 -17.57
N GLY A 139 -9.68 -11.47 -17.47
CA GLY A 139 -9.16 -12.30 -16.39
C GLY A 139 -7.63 -12.26 -16.30
N ARG A 140 -6.92 -12.35 -17.44
CA ARG A 140 -5.45 -12.21 -17.46
C ARG A 140 -4.96 -10.84 -17.02
N PHE A 141 -5.68 -9.76 -17.34
CA PHE A 141 -5.35 -8.43 -16.79
C PHE A 141 -5.50 -8.42 -15.26
N ILE A 142 -6.52 -9.07 -14.71
CA ILE A 142 -6.67 -9.23 -13.25
C ILE A 142 -5.53 -10.06 -12.64
N ASP A 143 -5.06 -11.13 -13.31
CA ASP A 143 -3.90 -11.89 -12.84
C ASP A 143 -2.62 -11.04 -12.81
N VAL A 144 -2.38 -10.28 -13.89
CA VAL A 144 -1.21 -9.37 -13.98
C VAL A 144 -1.30 -8.28 -12.92
N ARG A 145 -2.50 -7.77 -12.64
CA ARG A 145 -2.75 -6.83 -11.54
C ARG A 145 -2.33 -7.44 -10.21
N THR A 146 -2.74 -8.67 -9.93
CA THR A 146 -2.41 -9.38 -8.69
C THR A 146 -0.90 -9.61 -8.55
N ALA A 147 -0.23 -10.06 -9.61
CA ALA A 147 1.23 -10.17 -9.64
C ALA A 147 1.93 -8.81 -9.44
N GLY A 148 1.33 -7.72 -9.94
CA GLY A 148 1.81 -6.37 -9.70
C GLY A 148 1.79 -5.97 -8.22
N LEU A 149 0.84 -6.48 -7.43
CA LEU A 149 0.80 -6.23 -5.98
C LEU A 149 1.96 -6.90 -5.24
N ASP A 150 2.47 -8.04 -5.71
CA ASP A 150 3.68 -8.63 -5.15
C ASP A 150 4.90 -7.73 -5.36
N VAL A 151 4.98 -7.04 -6.52
CA VAL A 151 6.03 -6.05 -6.77
C VAL A 151 5.88 -4.85 -5.83
N VAL A 152 4.65 -4.37 -5.59
CA VAL A 152 4.36 -3.33 -4.60
C VAL A 152 4.88 -3.75 -3.22
N LEU A 153 4.67 -5.02 -2.82
CA LEU A 153 5.13 -5.55 -1.53
C LEU A 153 6.66 -5.48 -1.35
N VAL A 154 7.45 -5.60 -2.43
CA VAL A 154 8.90 -5.43 -2.36
C VAL A 154 9.28 -4.01 -1.96
N PHE A 155 8.65 -3.01 -2.59
CA PHE A 155 8.97 -1.61 -2.36
C PHE A 155 8.51 -1.13 -0.96
N ILE A 156 7.29 -1.49 -0.54
CA ILE A 156 6.83 -1.20 0.83
C ILE A 156 7.71 -1.90 1.86
N GLY A 157 8.04 -3.18 1.62
CA GLY A 157 8.83 -3.99 2.52
C GLY A 157 10.19 -3.35 2.80
N LEU A 158 10.86 -2.83 1.77
CA LEU A 158 12.13 -2.12 1.93
C LEU A 158 11.95 -0.72 2.53
N GLY A 159 11.12 0.13 1.94
CA GLY A 159 11.00 1.54 2.32
C GLY A 159 10.44 1.73 3.73
N ALA A 160 9.43 0.95 4.10
CA ALA A 160 8.83 1.04 5.42
C ALA A 160 9.69 0.36 6.51
N THR A 161 10.49 -0.66 6.16
CA THR A 161 11.51 -1.21 7.08
C THR A 161 12.55 -0.14 7.43
N ILE A 162 13.06 0.61 6.43
CA ILE A 162 14.01 1.70 6.69
C ILE A 162 13.37 2.78 7.58
N SER A 163 12.12 3.16 7.29
CA SER A 163 11.38 4.13 8.12
C SER A 163 11.25 3.64 9.57
N CYS A 164 10.87 2.38 9.77
CA CYS A 164 10.75 1.79 11.12
C CYS A 164 12.10 1.64 11.83
N TYR A 165 13.18 1.38 11.08
CA TYR A 165 14.54 1.36 11.62
C TYR A 165 14.96 2.75 12.14
N LEU A 166 14.72 3.82 11.38
CA LEU A 166 15.01 5.17 11.84
C LEU A 166 14.16 5.57 13.06
N LEU A 167 12.90 5.15 13.12
CA LEU A 167 12.04 5.31 14.29
C LEU A 167 12.57 4.55 15.52
N PHE A 168 13.13 3.36 15.31
CA PHE A 168 13.73 2.54 16.36
C PHE A 168 15.02 3.15 16.91
N GLU A 169 15.87 3.70 16.03
CA GLU A 169 17.13 4.35 16.37
C GLU A 169 16.91 5.64 17.16
N SER A 170 16.05 6.51 16.62
CA SER A 170 15.74 7.84 17.17
C SER A 170 14.86 7.82 18.43
N ARG A 171 14.15 6.71 18.68
CA ARG A 171 13.19 6.56 19.78
C ARG A 171 12.07 7.62 19.74
N TYR A 172 11.71 8.08 18.54
CA TYR A 172 10.56 8.96 18.32
C TYR A 172 9.25 8.29 18.70
N VAL A 173 9.18 6.97 18.56
CA VAL A 173 8.09 6.11 19.05
C VAL A 173 8.66 5.03 19.97
N PRO A 174 7.84 4.30 20.74
CA PRO A 174 8.33 3.21 21.58
C PRO A 174 9.08 2.16 20.77
N ARG A 175 10.25 1.73 21.25
CA ARG A 175 11.07 0.72 20.57
C ARG A 175 10.33 -0.58 20.23
N PRO A 176 9.44 -1.11 21.10
CA PRO A 176 8.65 -2.29 20.73
C PRO A 176 7.75 -2.07 19.52
N LEU A 177 7.15 -0.88 19.39
CA LEU A 177 6.30 -0.53 18.24
C LEU A 177 7.12 -0.45 16.96
N ALA A 178 8.27 0.22 17.00
CA ALA A 178 9.16 0.30 15.83
C ALA A 178 9.74 -1.07 15.43
N ALA A 179 10.13 -1.91 16.41
CA ALA A 179 10.61 -3.27 16.15
C ALA A 179 9.52 -4.17 15.54
N TRP A 180 8.27 -4.04 16.00
CA TRP A 180 7.14 -4.73 15.38
C TRP A 180 6.92 -4.26 13.94
N GLY A 181 7.08 -2.97 13.65
CA GLY A 181 7.05 -2.45 12.29
C GLY A 181 8.13 -3.06 11.39
N ILE A 182 9.38 -3.12 11.86
CA ILE A 182 10.48 -3.77 11.14
C ILE A 182 10.13 -5.23 10.83
N PHE A 183 9.69 -6.00 11.83
CA PHE A 183 9.29 -7.40 11.63
C PHE A 183 8.17 -7.53 10.59
N THR A 184 7.16 -6.67 10.68
CA THR A 184 6.02 -6.65 9.77
C THR A 184 6.47 -6.43 8.33
N TYR A 185 7.21 -5.37 8.04
CA TYR A 185 7.59 -5.05 6.66
C TYR A 185 8.66 -6.00 6.08
N VAL A 186 9.55 -6.56 6.91
CA VAL A 186 10.46 -7.64 6.49
C VAL A 186 9.67 -8.90 6.14
N SER A 187 8.61 -9.22 6.89
CA SER A 187 7.75 -10.37 6.59
C SER A 187 6.96 -10.19 5.28
N LEU A 188 6.52 -8.97 4.98
CA LEU A 188 5.86 -8.64 3.71
C LEU A 188 6.84 -8.70 2.52
N LEU A 189 8.08 -8.23 2.72
CA LEU A 189 9.14 -8.40 1.72
C LEU A 189 9.42 -9.89 1.45
N PHE A 190 9.48 -10.70 2.50
CA PHE A 190 9.65 -12.14 2.36
C PHE A 190 8.48 -12.77 1.58
N LEU A 191 7.24 -12.38 1.90
CA LEU A 191 6.06 -12.83 1.16
C LEU A 191 6.14 -12.49 -0.33
N ALA A 192 6.56 -11.28 -0.65
CA ALA A 192 6.71 -10.82 -2.04
C ALA A 192 7.68 -11.72 -2.82
N LEU A 193 8.86 -11.97 -2.24
CA LEU A 193 9.88 -12.81 -2.85
C LEU A 193 9.42 -14.26 -3.02
N VAL A 194 8.74 -14.81 -2.01
CA VAL A 194 8.16 -16.16 -2.08
C VAL A 194 7.08 -16.23 -3.17
N SER A 195 6.22 -15.22 -3.29
CA SER A 195 5.15 -15.19 -4.29
C SER A 195 5.69 -15.11 -5.71
N ILE A 196 6.76 -14.33 -5.92
CA ILE A 196 7.43 -14.19 -7.22
C ILE A 196 8.18 -15.48 -7.60
N LEU A 197 8.92 -16.08 -6.67
CA LEU A 197 9.71 -17.30 -6.93
C LEU A 197 8.85 -18.56 -6.99
N PHE A 198 7.78 -18.61 -6.18
CA PHE A 198 6.89 -19.74 -6.00
C PHE A 198 5.42 -19.28 -6.04
N PRO A 199 4.84 -19.14 -7.25
CA PRO A 199 3.46 -18.67 -7.42
C PRO A 199 2.39 -19.55 -6.74
N ARG A 200 2.73 -20.79 -6.39
CA ARG A 200 1.87 -21.75 -5.69
C ARG A 200 2.25 -21.90 -4.22
N HIS A 201 2.19 -20.81 -3.47
CA HIS A 201 2.37 -20.83 -2.02
C HIS A 201 1.02 -20.95 -1.29
N PRO A 202 0.99 -21.40 -0.02
CA PRO A 202 -0.26 -21.55 0.72
C PRO A 202 -0.97 -20.21 0.95
N LEU A 203 -2.28 -20.13 0.64
CA LEU A 203 -3.12 -18.93 0.89
C LEU A 203 -3.11 -18.49 2.37
N VAL A 204 -2.90 -19.45 3.28
CA VAL A 204 -2.79 -19.17 4.73
C VAL A 204 -1.59 -18.27 5.02
N LEU A 205 -0.46 -18.47 4.34
CA LEU A 205 0.74 -17.65 4.51
C LEU A 205 0.46 -16.19 4.15
N GLN A 206 -0.16 -15.97 2.99
CA GLN A 206 -0.57 -14.66 2.52
C GLN A 206 -1.51 -14.00 3.53
N SER A 207 -2.59 -14.68 3.91
CA SER A 207 -3.63 -14.16 4.80
C SER A 207 -3.06 -13.74 6.17
N VAL A 208 -2.17 -14.56 6.75
CA VAL A 208 -1.55 -14.27 8.05
C VAL A 208 -0.66 -13.02 7.96
N LEU A 209 0.21 -12.94 6.97
CA LEU A 209 1.17 -11.84 6.86
C LEU A 209 0.49 -10.51 6.52
N TYR A 210 -0.53 -10.50 5.65
CA TYR A 210 -1.34 -9.31 5.41
C TYR A 210 -2.11 -8.87 6.66
N SER A 211 -2.61 -9.82 7.47
CA SER A 211 -3.29 -9.50 8.74
C SER A 211 -2.34 -8.87 9.76
N VAL A 212 -1.10 -9.37 9.86
CA VAL A 212 -0.05 -8.76 10.70
C VAL A 212 0.26 -7.34 10.22
N GLY A 213 0.38 -7.16 8.90
CA GLY A 213 0.51 -5.86 8.22
C GLY A 213 -0.56 -4.86 8.63
N GLY A 214 -1.83 -5.18 8.36
CA GLY A 214 -2.96 -4.30 8.65
C GLY A 214 -3.10 -3.99 10.15
N THR A 215 -2.80 -4.96 11.03
CA THR A 215 -2.86 -4.72 12.48
C THR A 215 -1.77 -3.75 12.93
N PHE A 216 -0.56 -3.88 12.39
CA PHE A 216 0.52 -2.93 12.68
C PHE A 216 0.17 -1.53 12.19
N GLU A 217 -0.26 -1.37 10.94
CA GLU A 217 -0.59 -0.07 10.37
C GLU A 217 -1.72 0.63 11.15
N LEU A 218 -2.73 -0.13 11.59
CA LEU A 218 -3.79 0.39 12.45
C LEU A 218 -3.24 0.92 13.77
N VAL A 219 -2.45 0.12 14.47
CA VAL A 219 -1.89 0.52 15.79
C VAL A 219 -0.92 1.68 15.63
N PHE A 220 -0.06 1.65 14.60
CA PHE A 220 0.90 2.70 14.31
C PHE A 220 0.19 4.01 13.93
N GLY A 221 -0.83 3.94 13.08
CA GLY A 221 -1.66 5.07 12.70
C GLY A 221 -2.35 5.71 13.91
N LEU A 222 -3.02 4.91 14.75
CA LEU A 222 -3.65 5.38 15.98
C LEU A 222 -2.63 6.00 16.94
N TRP A 223 -1.46 5.38 17.09
CA TRP A 223 -0.39 5.91 17.95
C TRP A 223 0.04 7.30 17.50
N LEU A 224 0.32 7.47 16.20
CA LEU A 224 0.77 8.74 15.65
C LEU A 224 -0.29 9.85 15.73
N VAL A 225 -1.57 9.51 15.57
CA VAL A 225 -2.68 10.47 15.72
C VAL A 225 -2.81 10.97 17.16
N PHE A 226 -2.82 10.06 18.14
CA PHE A 226 -3.13 10.42 19.52
C PHE A 226 -1.91 10.84 20.34
N LYS A 227 -0.77 10.15 20.18
CA LYS A 227 0.46 10.41 20.94
C LYS A 227 1.52 11.14 20.13
N GLY A 228 1.56 10.92 18.81
CA GLY A 228 2.58 11.46 17.94
C GLY A 228 3.98 10.94 18.27
N ILE A 229 4.97 11.83 18.20
CA ILE A 229 6.39 11.50 18.44
C ILE A 229 6.94 12.15 19.71
N ASN A 230 8.02 11.59 20.23
CA ASN A 230 8.76 12.16 21.35
C ASN A 230 9.51 13.43 20.94
N LEU A 231 8.97 14.60 21.31
CA LEU A 231 9.53 15.91 20.99
C LEU A 231 10.93 16.12 21.57
N GLN A 232 11.19 15.65 22.80
CA GLN A 232 12.52 15.79 23.43
C GLN A 232 13.59 15.01 22.68
N GLN A 233 13.24 13.87 22.08
CA GLN A 233 14.18 13.15 21.23
C GLN A 233 14.31 13.84 19.88
N TRP A 234 13.21 14.33 19.31
CA TRP A 234 13.23 15.04 18.03
C TRP A 234 14.14 16.27 18.06
N GLU A 235 14.05 17.09 19.10
CA GLU A 235 14.91 18.27 19.32
C GLU A 235 16.40 17.94 19.47
N LYS A 236 16.77 16.71 19.82
CA LYS A 236 18.19 16.30 19.89
C LYS A 236 18.82 16.05 18.52
N TYR A 237 17.99 15.76 17.53
CA TYR A 237 18.42 15.46 16.16
C TYR A 237 18.15 16.62 15.19
N ALA A 238 17.29 17.57 15.57
CA ALA A 238 16.95 18.76 14.78
C ALA A 238 18.04 19.84 14.88
#